data_AF-A0A1G6K9Q1-F1
#
_entry.id   AF-A0A1G6K9Q1-F1
#
_cell.length_a   1.000
_cell.length_b   1.000
_cell.length_c   1.000
_cell.angle_alpha   90.00
_cell.angle_beta   90.00
_cell.angle_gamma   90.00
#
_symmetry.space_group_name_H-M   'P 1'
#
loop_
_entity.id
_entity.type
_entity.pdbx_description
1 polymer ?
#
loop_
_entity_poly.entity_id
_entity_poly.type
_entity_poly.pdbx_seq_one_letter_code
_entity_poly.pdbx_strand_id
1 'polypeptide(L)'
;MGSNRVYPARQTGGYTATAIGLHWLIAFGIFAAFGLGLYMTGIPGLTPTKLKLFSWHKWLGVTIFAIAVLRVLWRATHAAPPVAPGTPAWQARAAAAAHHLLYMLILVVPITGYLYSSAAGVPVVYLGLWKMPPLIEASDTLKPILKYAHVWLNYLMAAIVVVHAAAAIKHQVIDRDGTLGRMIPFLR
;
A
#
# COMPACT_ATOMS: atom_id res chain seq x y z
N MET A 1 51.54 11.46 -21.61
CA MET A 1 50.68 12.06 -20.57
C MET A 1 49.28 11.46 -20.71
N GLY A 2 48.97 10.46 -19.89
CA GLY A 2 47.70 9.71 -19.95
C GLY A 2 46.56 10.50 -19.33
N SER A 3 45.49 10.72 -20.10
CA SER A 3 44.28 11.36 -19.63
C SER A 3 43.51 10.41 -18.70
N ASN A 4 43.64 10.63 -17.39
CA ASN A 4 42.75 10.04 -16.40
C ASN A 4 41.34 10.59 -16.61
N ARG A 5 40.54 9.89 -17.42
CA ARG A 5 39.08 10.05 -17.40
C ARG A 5 38.60 9.50 -16.06
N VAL A 6 38.39 10.42 -15.11
CA VAL A 6 37.59 10.14 -13.91
C VAL A 6 36.17 9.89 -14.41
N TYR A 7 35.80 8.62 -14.57
CA TYR A 7 34.39 8.26 -14.68
C TYR A 7 33.75 8.64 -13.33
N PRO A 8 32.73 9.52 -13.29
CA PRO A 8 32.01 9.75 -12.04
C PRO A 8 31.46 8.39 -11.60
N ALA A 9 31.76 8.01 -10.36
CA ALA A 9 31.15 6.85 -9.73
C ALA A 9 29.63 6.94 -9.96
N ARG A 10 29.03 5.90 -10.56
CA ARG A 10 27.57 5.79 -10.60
C ARG A 10 27.08 6.00 -9.17
N GLN A 11 26.30 7.04 -8.91
CA GLN A 11 25.56 7.14 -7.65
C GLN A 11 24.50 6.04 -7.66
N THR A 12 24.89 4.83 -7.26
CA THR A 12 24.02 3.67 -7.06
C THR A 12 23.33 3.80 -5.71
N GLY A 13 22.50 4.83 -5.54
CA GLY A 13 21.63 4.94 -4.36
C GLY A 13 20.40 4.07 -4.56
N GLY A 14 20.41 2.82 -4.09
CA GLY A 14 19.21 1.99 -3.98
C GLY A 14 18.37 2.36 -2.76
N TYR A 15 17.14 1.85 -2.67
CA TYR A 15 16.40 1.93 -1.41
C TYR A 15 17.08 1.08 -0.34
N THR A 16 17.04 1.52 0.92
CA THR A 16 17.49 0.73 2.07
C THR A 16 16.69 -0.58 2.16
N ALA A 17 17.29 -1.65 2.70
CA ALA A 17 16.59 -2.92 2.92
C ALA A 17 15.27 -2.76 3.71
N THR A 18 15.24 -1.87 4.71
CA THR A 18 14.04 -1.53 5.47
C THR A 18 12.93 -0.99 4.58
N ALA A 19 13.21 0.01 3.74
CA ALA A 19 12.22 0.57 2.80
C ALA A 19 11.67 -0.47 1.81
N ILE A 20 12.52 -1.41 1.38
CA ILE A 20 12.16 -2.51 0.49
C ILE A 20 11.26 -3.51 1.23
N GLY A 21 11.65 -3.94 2.44
CA GLY A 21 10.85 -4.85 3.26
C GLY A 21 9.46 -4.28 3.57
N LEU A 22 9.41 -3.03 4.04
CA LEU A 22 8.14 -2.33 4.30
C LEU A 22 7.27 -2.21 3.04
N HIS A 23 7.88 -1.98 1.86
CA HIS A 23 7.15 -1.94 0.59
C HIS A 23 6.45 -3.26 0.30
N TRP A 24 7.22 -4.34 0.29
CA TRP A 24 6.72 -5.66 -0.12
C TRP A 24 5.75 -6.25 0.90
N LEU A 25 5.98 -6.05 2.20
CA LEU A 25 5.02 -6.44 3.24
C LEU A 25 3.66 -5.77 3.02
N ILE A 26 3.65 -4.47 2.73
CA ILE A 26 2.40 -3.76 2.43
C ILE A 26 1.80 -4.25 1.11
N ALA A 27 2.60 -4.38 0.05
CA ALA A 27 2.11 -4.81 -1.26
C ALA A 27 1.41 -6.18 -1.18
N PHE A 28 2.07 -7.19 -0.60
CA PHE A 28 1.48 -8.51 -0.40
C PHE A 28 0.31 -8.49 0.57
N GLY A 29 0.39 -7.70 1.64
CA GLY A 29 -0.72 -7.49 2.56
C GLY A 29 -1.96 -6.94 1.85
N ILE A 30 -1.81 -5.94 0.98
CA ILE A 30 -2.91 -5.37 0.20
C ILE A 30 -3.52 -6.40 -0.74
N PHE A 31 -2.71 -7.17 -1.49
CA PHE A 31 -3.23 -8.23 -2.36
C PHE A 31 -4.03 -9.27 -1.56
N ALA A 32 -3.51 -9.73 -0.42
CA ALA A 32 -4.19 -10.67 0.45
C ALA A 32 -5.49 -10.09 1.03
N ALA A 33 -5.44 -8.87 1.57
CA ALA A 33 -6.60 -8.23 2.18
C ALA A 33 -7.70 -7.91 1.16
N PHE A 34 -7.33 -7.42 -0.04
CA PHE A 34 -8.26 -7.12 -1.12
C PHE A 34 -8.91 -8.40 -1.67
N GLY A 35 -8.12 -9.44 -1.95
CA GLY A 35 -8.64 -10.74 -2.38
C GLY A 35 -9.57 -11.36 -1.35
N LEU A 36 -9.18 -11.32 -0.07
CA LEU A 36 -10.02 -11.76 1.04
C LEU A 36 -11.33 -10.95 1.14
N GLY A 37 -11.25 -9.64 0.90
CA GLY A 37 -12.41 -8.74 0.89
C GLY A 37 -13.43 -9.09 -0.20
N LEU A 38 -12.95 -9.33 -1.42
CA LEU A 38 -13.80 -9.80 -2.52
C LEU A 38 -14.43 -11.16 -2.18
N TYR A 39 -13.63 -12.10 -1.69
CA TYR A 39 -14.11 -13.44 -1.36
C TYR A 39 -15.15 -13.43 -0.22
N MET A 40 -14.87 -12.77 0.90
CA MET A 40 -15.73 -12.78 2.08
C MET A 40 -17.09 -12.10 1.84
N THR A 41 -17.13 -11.11 0.94
CA THR A 41 -18.38 -10.40 0.60
C THR A 41 -19.26 -11.20 -0.34
N GLY A 42 -18.69 -12.09 -1.15
CA GLY A 42 -19.43 -13.00 -2.03
C GLY A 42 -20.11 -14.19 -1.33
N ILE A 43 -19.75 -14.50 -0.08
CA ILE A 43 -20.37 -15.60 0.67
C ILE A 43 -21.82 -15.22 1.03
N PRO A 44 -22.84 -16.01 0.62
CA PRO A 44 -24.24 -15.70 0.93
C PRO A 44 -24.55 -15.92 2.42
N GLY A 45 -25.50 -15.14 2.93
CA GLY A 45 -25.94 -15.23 4.32
C GLY A 45 -24.90 -14.80 5.35
N LEU A 46 -25.17 -15.15 6.61
CA LEU A 46 -24.29 -14.93 7.75
C LEU A 46 -23.85 -16.30 8.30
N THR A 47 -22.61 -16.69 8.00
CA THR A 47 -22.04 -17.97 8.45
C THR A 47 -20.87 -17.73 9.40
N PRO A 48 -20.55 -18.70 10.29
CA PRO A 48 -19.37 -18.62 11.14
C PRO A 48 -18.07 -18.41 10.34
N THR A 49 -17.96 -19.07 9.18
CA THR A 49 -16.85 -18.89 8.25
C THR A 49 -16.75 -17.46 7.74
N LYS A 50 -17.86 -16.85 7.32
CA LYS A 50 -17.88 -15.46 6.87
C LYS A 50 -17.42 -14.51 7.97
N LEU A 51 -17.94 -14.65 9.19
CA LEU A 51 -17.54 -13.84 10.35
C LEU A 51 -16.05 -13.97 10.67
N LYS A 52 -15.51 -15.19 10.58
CA LYS A 52 -14.07 -15.47 10.74
C LYS A 52 -13.23 -14.74 9.69
N LEU A 53 -13.63 -14.79 8.43
CA LEU A 53 -12.93 -14.11 7.32
C LEU A 53 -12.97 -12.59 7.48
N PHE A 54 -14.10 -12.01 7.92
CA PHE A 54 -14.19 -10.59 8.27
C PHE A 54 -13.22 -10.21 9.39
N SER A 55 -13.03 -11.09 10.37
CA SER A 55 -12.06 -10.86 11.46
C SER A 55 -10.63 -10.86 10.91
N TRP A 56 -10.28 -11.84 10.07
CA TRP A 56 -8.96 -11.89 9.41
C TRP A 56 -8.69 -10.68 8.52
N HIS A 57 -9.70 -10.23 7.78
CA HIS A 57 -9.60 -9.02 6.97
C HIS A 57 -9.32 -7.77 7.83
N LYS A 58 -10.02 -7.63 8.97
CA LYS A 58 -9.75 -6.55 9.94
C LYS A 58 -8.33 -6.63 10.51
N TRP A 59 -7.85 -7.84 10.84
CA TRP A 59 -6.49 -8.03 11.34
C TRP A 59 -5.46 -7.59 10.30
N LEU A 60 -5.59 -8.04 9.05
CA LEU A 60 -4.74 -7.60 7.96
C LEU A 60 -4.78 -6.07 7.80
N GLY A 61 -5.96 -5.45 7.83
CA GLY A 61 -6.12 -4.00 7.74
C GLY A 61 -5.35 -3.25 8.82
N VAL A 62 -5.46 -3.69 10.09
CA VAL A 62 -4.72 -3.09 11.22
C VAL A 62 -3.21 -3.30 11.05
N THR A 63 -2.76 -4.48 10.68
CA THR A 63 -1.34 -4.78 10.45
C THR A 63 -0.76 -3.92 9.32
N ILE A 64 -1.45 -3.84 8.18
CA ILE A 64 -1.04 -3.04 7.02
C ILE A 64 -0.97 -1.57 7.42
N PHE A 65 -1.94 -1.06 8.18
CA PHE A 65 -1.91 0.32 8.67
C PHE A 65 -0.67 0.60 9.53
N ALA A 66 -0.36 -0.28 10.49
CA ALA A 66 0.83 -0.12 11.33
C ALA A 66 2.12 -0.09 10.50
N ILE A 67 2.27 -1.02 9.55
CA ILE A 67 3.44 -1.06 8.65
C ILE A 67 3.46 0.18 7.73
N ALA A 68 2.30 0.66 7.28
CA ALA A 68 2.17 1.87 6.46
C ALA A 68 2.60 3.12 7.21
N VAL A 69 2.25 3.26 8.49
CA VAL A 69 2.74 4.35 9.35
C VAL A 69 4.27 4.29 9.44
N LEU A 70 4.84 3.13 9.72
CA LEU A 70 6.30 2.95 9.75
C LEU A 70 6.94 3.32 8.40
N ARG A 71 6.32 2.93 7.29
CA ARG A 71 6.78 3.28 5.93
C ARG A 71 6.76 4.79 5.67
N VAL A 72 5.69 5.48 6.08
CA VAL A 72 5.57 6.94 5.95
C VAL A 72 6.65 7.64 6.75
N LEU A 73 6.84 7.25 8.02
CA LEU A 73 7.88 7.80 8.90
C LEU A 73 9.29 7.53 8.34
N TRP A 74 9.52 6.32 7.82
CA TRP A 74 10.78 5.97 7.17
C TRP A 74 11.03 6.85 5.93
N ARG A 75 10.04 7.01 5.06
CA ARG A 75 10.16 7.86 3.86
C ARG A 75 10.35 9.34 4.20
N ALA A 76 9.78 9.82 5.31
CA ALA A 76 9.96 11.21 5.75
C ALA A 76 11.39 11.47 6.26
N THR A 77 12.07 10.45 6.76
CA THR A 77 13.44 10.54 7.34
C THR A 77 14.54 10.11 6.36
N HIS A 78 14.20 9.39 5.29
CA HIS A 78 15.15 8.87 4.31
C HIS A 78 14.79 9.31 2.90
N ALA A 79 15.72 10.00 2.23
CA ALA A 79 15.53 10.45 0.86
C ALA A 79 15.33 9.27 -0.10
N ALA A 80 14.40 9.42 -1.03
CA ALA A 80 14.25 8.47 -2.12
C ALA A 80 15.37 8.67 -3.17
N PRO A 81 15.81 7.59 -3.83
CA PRO A 81 16.71 7.70 -4.97
C PRO A 81 16.20 8.67 -6.04
N PRO A 82 17.08 9.42 -6.72
CA PRO A 82 16.68 10.34 -7.78
C PRO A 82 16.02 9.59 -8.93
N VAL A 83 15.14 10.29 -9.66
CA VAL A 83 14.52 9.78 -10.89
C VAL A 83 15.62 9.37 -11.90
N ALA A 84 15.38 8.34 -12.70
CA ALA A 84 16.35 7.90 -13.69
C ALA A 84 16.72 9.06 -14.65
N PRO A 85 18.01 9.20 -15.04
CA PRO A 85 18.42 10.20 -16.01
C PRO A 85 17.66 10.04 -17.33
N GLY A 86 17.19 11.14 -17.91
CA GLY A 86 16.45 11.13 -19.17
C GLY A 86 14.94 10.83 -19.06
N THR A 87 14.41 10.58 -17.85
CA THR A 87 12.96 10.44 -17.66
C THR A 87 12.24 11.76 -18.02
N PRO A 88 11.25 11.74 -18.94
CA PRO A 88 10.46 12.92 -19.26
C PRO A 88 9.79 13.54 -18.03
N ALA A 89 9.72 14.87 -17.98
CA ALA A 89 9.16 15.60 -16.83
C ALA A 89 7.72 15.18 -16.48
N TRP A 90 6.91 14.85 -17.48
CA TRP A 90 5.54 14.38 -17.27
C TRP A 90 5.50 13.00 -16.59
N GLN A 91 6.42 12.09 -16.93
CA GLN A 91 6.53 10.78 -16.27
C GLN A 91 6.98 10.94 -14.82
N ALA A 92 7.97 11.80 -14.57
CA ALA A 92 8.44 12.08 -13.22
C ALA A 92 7.32 12.65 -12.33
N ARG A 93 6.53 13.60 -12.86
CA ARG A 93 5.37 14.18 -12.16
C ARG A 93 4.26 13.15 -11.93
N ALA A 94 3.94 12.33 -12.93
CA ALA A 94 2.94 11.26 -12.81
C ALA A 94 3.37 10.21 -11.77
N ALA A 95 4.64 9.79 -11.78
CA ALA A 95 5.18 8.87 -10.78
C ALA A 95 5.14 9.48 -9.38
N ALA A 96 5.48 10.76 -9.23
CA ALA A 96 5.36 11.46 -7.95
C ALA A 96 3.90 11.49 -7.47
N ALA A 97 2.96 11.89 -8.33
CA ALA A 97 1.54 11.95 -7.99
C ALA A 97 0.98 10.58 -7.59
N ALA A 98 1.28 9.53 -8.36
CA ALA A 98 0.87 8.17 -8.05
C ALA A 98 1.42 7.70 -6.69
N HIS A 99 2.70 8.00 -6.38
CA HIS A 99 3.24 7.68 -5.07
C HIS A 99 2.51 8.42 -3.95
N HIS A 100 2.34 9.75 -4.03
CA HIS A 100 1.63 10.51 -2.99
C HIS A 100 0.21 9.98 -2.76
N LEU A 101 -0.49 9.67 -3.85
CA LEU A 101 -1.82 9.09 -3.78
C LEU A 101 -1.81 7.70 -3.11
N LEU A 102 -0.88 6.81 -3.47
CA LEU A 102 -0.74 5.51 -2.81
C LEU A 102 -0.40 5.66 -1.32
N TYR A 103 0.51 6.56 -0.96
CA TYR A 103 0.85 6.85 0.45
C TYR A 103 -0.36 7.34 1.25
N MET A 104 -1.22 8.17 0.65
CA MET A 104 -2.47 8.58 1.28
C MET A 104 -3.42 7.37 1.42
N LEU A 105 -3.62 6.61 0.35
CA LEU A 105 -4.59 5.51 0.33
C LEU A 105 -4.21 4.38 1.29
N ILE A 106 -2.91 4.07 1.49
CA ILE A 106 -2.50 2.99 2.43
C ILE A 106 -2.82 3.33 3.89
N LEU A 107 -3.09 4.61 4.19
CA LEU A 107 -3.55 5.06 5.50
C LEU A 107 -5.08 5.21 5.54
N VAL A 108 -5.67 5.87 4.53
CA VAL A 108 -7.10 6.22 4.54
C VAL A 108 -7.98 4.97 4.39
N VAL A 109 -7.59 3.99 3.58
CA VAL A 109 -8.38 2.75 3.39
C VAL A 109 -8.58 1.99 4.72
N PRO A 110 -7.54 1.65 5.50
CA PRO A 110 -7.75 0.95 6.77
C PRO A 110 -8.46 1.83 7.81
N ILE A 111 -8.23 3.15 7.85
CA ILE A 111 -8.97 4.07 8.73
C ILE A 111 -10.47 4.03 8.42
N THR A 112 -10.85 4.15 7.15
CA THR A 112 -12.27 4.09 6.75
C THR A 112 -12.89 2.73 7.05
N GLY A 113 -12.13 1.63 6.92
CA GLY A 113 -12.58 0.29 7.31
C GLY A 113 -12.81 0.14 8.82
N TYR A 114 -11.93 0.74 9.63
CA TYR A 114 -12.07 0.77 11.08
C TYR A 114 -13.29 1.60 11.51
N LEU A 115 -13.44 2.79 10.94
CA LEU A 115 -14.61 3.64 11.16
C LEU A 115 -15.90 2.93 10.77
N TYR A 116 -15.91 2.24 9.62
CA TYR A 116 -17.05 1.43 9.21
C TYR A 116 -17.39 0.35 10.26
N SER A 117 -16.39 -0.38 10.77
CA SER A 117 -16.60 -1.37 11.84
C SER A 117 -17.17 -0.74 13.11
N SER A 118 -16.68 0.45 13.48
CA SER A 118 -17.14 1.20 14.66
C SER A 118 -18.61 1.65 14.49
N ALA A 119 -18.95 2.27 13.36
CA ALA A 119 -20.32 2.68 13.03
C ALA A 119 -21.28 1.49 12.95
N ALA A 120 -20.80 0.32 12.53
CA ALA A 120 -21.60 -0.90 12.51
C ALA A 120 -21.82 -1.52 13.91
N GLY A 121 -21.22 -0.96 14.96
CA GLY A 121 -21.26 -1.53 16.31
C GLY A 121 -20.50 -2.86 16.44
N VAL A 122 -19.62 -3.18 15.47
CA VAL A 122 -18.88 -4.45 15.46
C VAL A 122 -17.47 -4.21 15.96
N PRO A 123 -17.06 -4.80 17.09
CA PRO A 123 -15.72 -4.59 17.63
C PRO A 123 -14.64 -5.13 16.68
N VAL A 124 -13.48 -4.48 16.71
CA VAL A 124 -12.25 -5.00 16.12
C VAL A 124 -11.47 -5.68 17.23
N VAL A 125 -11.48 -7.01 17.26
CA VAL A 125 -10.68 -7.80 18.21
C VAL A 125 -9.43 -8.28 17.50
N TYR A 126 -8.36 -7.49 17.56
CA TYR A 126 -7.11 -7.76 16.84
C TYR A 126 -6.47 -9.06 17.32
N LEU A 127 -6.23 -9.98 16.37
CA LEU A 127 -5.72 -11.34 16.57
C LEU A 127 -6.53 -12.19 17.58
N GLY A 128 -7.75 -11.78 17.92
CA GLY A 128 -8.54 -12.41 18.99
C GLY A 128 -8.06 -12.09 20.41
N LEU A 129 -7.02 -11.26 20.55
CA LEU A 129 -6.36 -10.97 21.84
C LEU A 129 -6.74 -9.59 22.38
N TRP A 130 -6.83 -8.59 21.50
CA TRP A 130 -7.02 -7.21 21.92
C TRP A 130 -8.27 -6.60 21.28
N LYS A 131 -9.29 -6.36 22.11
CA LYS A 131 -10.46 -5.57 21.71
C LYS A 131 -10.06 -4.10 21.62
N MET A 132 -9.87 -3.63 20.40
CA MET A 132 -9.50 -2.25 20.14
C MET A 132 -10.71 -1.31 20.38
N PRO A 133 -10.48 -0.09 20.89
CA PRO A 133 -11.57 0.84 21.18
C PRO A 133 -12.26 1.30 19.89
N PRO A 134 -13.60 1.49 19.90
CA PRO A 134 -14.27 2.10 18.76
C PRO A 134 -13.76 3.54 18.58
N LEU A 135 -13.62 3.99 17.33
CA LEU A 135 -13.21 5.37 17.03
C LEU A 135 -14.39 6.35 17.02
N ILE A 136 -15.59 5.83 16.79
CA ILE A 136 -16.86 6.55 16.78
C ILE A 136 -17.94 5.65 17.37
N GLU A 137 -19.03 6.25 17.83
CA GLU A 137 -20.20 5.50 18.26
C GLU A 137 -20.88 4.78 17.08
N ALA A 138 -21.67 3.75 17.42
CA ALA A 138 -22.49 3.06 16.43
C ALA A 138 -23.49 4.05 15.81
N SER A 139 -23.62 4.01 14.49
CA SER A 139 -24.46 4.96 13.76
C SER A 139 -24.97 4.32 12.47
N ASP A 140 -26.28 4.11 12.41
CA ASP A 140 -26.94 3.58 11.21
C ASP A 140 -26.86 4.55 10.01
N THR A 141 -26.68 5.85 10.27
CA THR A 141 -26.45 6.86 9.23
C THR A 141 -25.03 6.76 8.65
N LEU A 142 -24.00 6.65 9.49
CA LEU A 142 -22.61 6.64 9.02
C LEU A 142 -22.18 5.28 8.46
N LYS A 143 -22.75 4.18 8.98
CA LYS A 143 -22.44 2.81 8.55
C LYS A 143 -22.46 2.61 7.02
N PRO A 144 -23.53 2.93 6.28
CA PRO A 144 -23.55 2.75 4.83
C PRO A 144 -22.55 3.68 4.12
N ILE A 145 -22.42 4.93 4.57
CA ILE A 145 -21.48 5.91 3.99
C ILE A 145 -20.05 5.41 4.08
N LEU A 146 -19.63 4.96 5.27
CA LEU A 146 -18.28 4.45 5.53
C LEU A 146 -18.02 3.13 4.81
N LYS A 147 -19.03 2.27 4.67
CA LYS A 147 -18.94 1.07 3.82
C LYS A 147 -18.65 1.45 2.37
N TYR A 148 -19.44 2.37 1.81
CA TYR A 148 -19.25 2.82 0.43
C TYR A 148 -17.88 3.46 0.23
N ALA A 149 -17.49 4.37 1.13
CA ALA A 149 -16.18 5.00 1.09
C ALA A 149 -15.05 3.96 1.10
N HIS A 150 -15.09 3.01 2.05
CA HIS A 150 -14.07 1.96 2.14
C HIS A 150 -14.00 1.12 0.86
N VAL A 151 -15.13 0.67 0.31
CA VAL A 151 -15.17 -0.14 -0.92
C VAL A 151 -14.62 0.63 -2.13
N TRP A 152 -15.08 1.86 -2.35
CA TRP A 152 -14.64 2.66 -3.50
C TRP A 152 -13.18 3.09 -3.40
N LEU A 153 -12.70 3.42 -2.19
CA LEU A 153 -11.28 3.69 -1.97
C LEU A 153 -10.41 2.45 -2.25
N ASN A 154 -10.89 1.24 -1.92
CA ASN A 154 -10.20 0.00 -2.28
C ASN A 154 -10.16 -0.23 -3.80
N TYR A 155 -11.24 0.07 -4.53
CA TYR A 155 -11.21 -0.03 -6.00
C TYR A 155 -10.28 1.01 -6.63
N LEU A 156 -10.28 2.24 -6.12
CA LEU A 156 -9.32 3.26 -6.54
C LEU A 156 -7.89 2.81 -6.27
N MET A 157 -7.61 2.32 -5.06
CA MET A 157 -6.31 1.75 -4.69
C MET A 157 -5.90 0.64 -5.67
N ALA A 158 -6.77 -0.33 -5.93
CA ALA A 158 -6.49 -1.44 -6.83
C ALA A 158 -6.14 -0.95 -8.25
N ALA A 159 -6.90 0.00 -8.79
CA ALA A 159 -6.61 0.59 -10.11
C ALA A 159 -5.23 1.26 -10.15
N ILE A 160 -4.90 2.06 -9.13
CA ILE A 160 -3.59 2.74 -9.07
C ILE A 160 -2.45 1.73 -8.87
N VAL A 161 -2.64 0.68 -8.05
CA VAL A 161 -1.66 -0.40 -7.88
C VAL A 161 -1.38 -1.12 -9.19
N VAL A 162 -2.42 -1.42 -9.98
CA VAL A 162 -2.26 -2.05 -11.30
C VAL A 162 -1.44 -1.15 -12.23
N VAL A 163 -1.78 0.14 -12.31
CA VAL A 163 -1.03 1.11 -13.13
C VAL A 163 0.42 1.25 -12.63
N HIS A 164 0.63 1.32 -11.32
CA HIS A 164 1.95 1.40 -10.70
C HIS A 164 2.82 0.18 -11.02
N ALA A 165 2.28 -1.03 -10.86
CA ALA A 165 2.98 -2.27 -11.17
C ALA A 165 3.28 -2.39 -12.66
N ALA A 166 2.30 -2.07 -13.53
CA ALA A 166 2.49 -2.07 -14.98
C ALA A 166 3.58 -1.08 -15.42
N ALA A 167 3.61 0.13 -14.84
CA ALA A 167 4.65 1.11 -15.08
C ALA A 167 6.03 0.56 -14.64
N ALA A 168 6.14 0.00 -13.44
CA ALA A 168 7.40 -0.59 -12.96
C ALA A 168 7.91 -1.72 -13.87
N ILE A 169 7.01 -2.58 -14.36
CA ILE A 169 7.34 -3.64 -15.32
C ILE A 169 7.77 -3.04 -16.66
N LYS A 170 7.05 -2.04 -17.18
CA LYS A 170 7.41 -1.32 -18.41
C LYS A 170 8.81 -0.70 -18.31
N HIS A 171 9.11 -0.04 -17.19
CA HIS A 171 10.43 0.53 -16.92
C HIS A 171 11.53 -0.53 -16.86
N GLN A 172 11.24 -1.73 -16.32
CA GLN A 172 12.21 -2.83 -16.28
C GLN A 172 12.43 -3.50 -17.63
N VAL A 173 11.36 -3.79 -18.37
CA VAL A 173 11.39 -4.66 -19.56
C VAL A 173 11.64 -3.87 -20.84
N ILE A 174 10.99 -2.70 -20.98
CA ILE A 174 11.02 -1.88 -22.20
C ILE A 174 12.07 -0.78 -22.06
N ASP A 175 11.95 0.08 -21.03
CA ASP A 175 12.87 1.23 -20.89
C ASP A 175 14.25 0.79 -20.36
N ARG A 176 14.31 -0.34 -19.65
CA ARG A 176 15.52 -0.94 -19.07
C ARG A 176 16.34 0.04 -18.24
N ASP A 177 15.66 0.88 -17.46
CA ASP A 177 16.28 1.94 -16.67
C ASP A 177 16.61 1.52 -15.22
N GLY A 178 16.40 0.25 -14.89
CA GLY A 178 16.70 -0.35 -13.59
C GLY A 178 15.77 0.14 -12.46
N THR A 179 14.62 0.76 -12.77
CA THR A 179 13.69 1.26 -11.74
C THR A 179 13.21 0.15 -10.81
N LEU A 180 12.83 -1.02 -11.34
CA LEU A 180 12.36 -2.14 -10.52
C LEU A 180 13.49 -2.76 -9.70
N GLY A 181 14.71 -2.80 -10.23
CA GLY A 181 15.91 -3.25 -9.51
C GLY A 181 16.19 -2.46 -8.22
N ARG A 182 15.67 -1.23 -8.08
CA ARG A 182 15.77 -0.45 -6.83
C ARG A 182 14.88 -0.99 -5.70
N MET A 183 13.85 -1.78 -6.02
CA MET A 183 12.95 -2.43 -5.07
C MET A 183 13.14 -3.95 -4.99
N ILE A 184 13.85 -4.54 -5.95
CA ILE A 184 14.18 -5.97 -5.98
C ILE A 184 15.69 -6.10 -6.14
N PRO A 185 16.46 -6.18 -5.03
CA PRO A 185 17.92 -6.05 -5.03
C PRO A 185 18.68 -7.05 -5.92
N PHE A 186 18.06 -8.18 -6.25
CA PHE A 186 18.64 -9.23 -7.08
C PHE A 186 18.30 -9.09 -8.58
N LEU A 187 17.41 -8.17 -8.97
CA LEU A 187 17.18 -7.81 -10.36
C LEU A 187 18.15 -6.70 -10.78
N ARG A 188 18.85 -6.90 -11.90
CA ARG A 188 19.66 -5.87 -12.56
C ARG A 188 18.84 -5.12 -13.61
#